data_AF-A0A955NM34-F1
#
_entry.id   AF-A0A955NM34-F1
#
_cell.length_a   1.000
_cell.length_b   1.000
_cell.length_c   1.000
_cell.angle_alpha   90.00
_cell.angle_beta   90.00
_cell.angle_gamma   90.00
#
_symmetry.space_group_name_H-M   'P 1'
#
loop_
_entity.id
_entity.type
_entity.pdbx_description
1 polymer ?
#
loop_
_entity_poly.entity_id
_entity_poly.type
_entity_poly.pdbx_seq_one_letter_code
_entity_poly.pdbx_strand_id
1 'polypeptide(L)' 'EEISILDLAKKVVEKTGSKSEIKVIPYEEAYSAGFEDMQRRVPDLSRIHALLGYQPKHTLEDILEDV' A
#
# COMPACT_ATOMS: atom_id res chain seq x y z
N GLU A 1 6.84 5.32 -4.18
CA GLU A 1 7.44 4.00 -3.88
C GLU A 1 6.37 2.91 -3.95
N GLU A 2 6.76 1.63 -3.99
CA GLU A 2 5.85 0.49 -3.89
C GLU A 2 6.13 -0.32 -2.62
N ILE A 3 5.12 -0.98 -2.07
CA ILE A 3 5.23 -1.80 -0.85
C ILE A 3 4.30 -3.01 -0.94
N SER A 4 4.70 -4.14 -0.35
CA SER A 4 3.83 -5.30 -0.21
C SER A 4 2.75 -5.06 0.86
N ILE A 5 1.60 -5.72 0.76
CA ILE A 5 0.54 -5.64 1.80
C ILE A 5 1.06 -6.13 3.16
N LEU A 6 1.91 -7.17 3.16
CA LEU A 6 2.49 -7.72 4.38
C LEU A 6 3.42 -6.71 5.08
N ASP A 7 4.27 -6.02 4.34
CA ASP A 7 5.21 -5.07 4.94
C ASP A 7 4.51 -3.77 5.35
N LEU A 8 3.47 -3.36 4.62
CA LEU A 8 2.60 -2.27 5.03
C LEU A 8 1.90 -2.60 6.36
N ALA A 9 1.35 -3.81 6.51
CA ALA A 9 0.73 -4.24 7.76
C ALA A 9 1.71 -4.22 8.94
N LYS A 10 2.96 -4.67 8.74
CA LYS A 10 4.02 -4.60 9.76
C LYS A 10 4.33 -3.16 10.17
N LYS A 11 4.51 -2.25 9.19
CA LYS A 11 4.75 -0.82 9.45
C LYS A 11 3.64 -0.19 10.26
N VAL A 12 2.38 -0.50 9.95
CA VAL A 12 1.22 0.02 10.71
C VAL A 12 1.24 -0.46 12.16
N VAL A 13 1.49 -1.75 12.40
CA VAL A 13 1.59 -2.29 13.77
C VAL A 13 2.73 -1.63 14.55
N GLU A 14 3.90 -1.49 13.91
CA GLU A 14 5.07 -0.83 14.50
C GLU A 14 4.78 0.62 14.88
N LYS A 15 4.27 1.43 13.94
CA LYS A 15 3.98 2.85 14.17
C LYS A 15 2.93 3.09 15.24
N THR A 16 1.91 2.24 15.31
CA THR A 16 0.80 2.41 16.26
C THR A 16 1.09 1.78 17.63
N GLY A 17 2.16 0.97 17.77
CA GLY A 17 2.40 0.16 18.96
C GLY A 17 1.29 -0.87 19.22
N SER A 18 0.55 -1.26 18.17
CA SER A 18 -0.59 -2.17 18.30
C SER A 18 -0.15 -3.58 18.72
N LYS A 19 -1.03 -4.28 19.44
CA LYS A 19 -0.89 -5.71 19.76
C LYS A 19 -1.55 -6.63 18.73
N SER A 20 -2.00 -6.07 17.60
CA SER A 20 -2.63 -6.84 16.53
C SER A 20 -1.67 -7.88 15.96
N GLU A 21 -2.16 -9.10 15.77
CA GLU A 21 -1.44 -10.16 15.06
C GLU A 21 -1.71 -10.07 13.56
N ILE A 22 -0.66 -10.25 12.75
CA ILE A 22 -0.79 -10.35 11.30
C ILE A 22 -1.14 -11.80 10.94
N LYS A 23 -2.33 -12.00 10.35
CA LYS A 23 -2.79 -13.32 9.90
C LYS A 23 -2.76 -13.38 8.38
N VAL A 24 -2.06 -14.38 7.85
CA VAL A 24 -2.09 -14.72 6.43
C VAL A 24 -3.15 -15.80 6.24
N ILE A 25 -4.27 -15.43 5.65
CA ILE A 25 -5.41 -16.33 5.39
C ILE A 25 -5.51 -16.64 3.89
N PRO A 26 -6.10 -17.78 3.51
CA PRO A 26 -6.45 -18.07 2.13
C PRO A 26 -7.29 -16.95 1.52
N TYR A 27 -7.05 -16.65 0.25
CA TYR A 27 -7.72 -15.55 -0.46
C TYR A 27 -9.25 -15.72 -0.49
N GLU A 28 -9.73 -16.95 -0.63
CA GLU A 28 -11.16 -17.31 -0.64
C GLU A 28 -11.86 -17.09 0.71
N GLU A 29 -11.12 -17.05 1.82
CA GLU A 29 -11.67 -16.69 3.13
C GLU A 29 -11.85 -15.18 3.27
N ALA A 30 -10.98 -14.39 2.62
CA ALA A 30 -11.01 -12.93 2.64
C ALA A 30 -12.02 -12.35 1.64
N TYR A 31 -12.22 -13.01 0.50
CA TYR A 31 -12.96 -12.48 -0.64
C TYR A 31 -13.93 -13.51 -1.24
N SER A 32 -15.08 -13.03 -1.72
CA SER A 32 -16.10 -13.87 -2.35
C SER A 32 -15.67 -14.41 -3.71
N ALA A 33 -16.26 -15.53 -4.13
CA ALA A 33 -16.05 -16.12 -5.45
C ALA A 33 -16.23 -15.09 -6.58
N GLY A 34 -15.29 -15.06 -7.52
CA GLY A 34 -15.27 -14.12 -8.64
C GLY A 34 -14.62 -12.76 -8.34
N PHE A 35 -14.10 -12.54 -7.13
CA PHE A 35 -13.32 -11.34 -6.81
C PHE A 35 -11.89 -11.47 -7.35
N GLU A 36 -11.49 -10.52 -8.19
CA GLU A 36 -10.13 -10.41 -8.71
C GLU A 36 -9.45 -9.14 -8.17
N ASP A 37 -8.23 -9.29 -7.67
CA ASP A 37 -7.38 -8.18 -7.23
C ASP A 37 -6.09 -8.11 -8.07
N MET A 38 -5.53 -6.92 -8.16
CA MET A 38 -4.27 -6.68 -8.84
C MET A 38 -3.11 -7.10 -7.94
N GLN A 39 -2.34 -8.11 -8.35
CA GLN A 39 -1.15 -8.55 -7.58
C GLN A 39 -0.10 -7.45 -7.37
N ARG A 40 -0.02 -6.50 -8.31
CA ARG A 40 0.91 -5.36 -8.25
C ARG A 40 0.36 -4.21 -9.07
N ARG A 41 0.42 -2.99 -8.52
CA ARG A 41 0.06 -1.76 -9.23
C ARG A 41 1.06 -0.65 -8.91
N VAL A 42 1.62 -0.04 -9.95
CA VAL A 42 2.51 1.11 -9.84
C VAL A 42 2.16 2.09 -10.97
N PRO A 43 1.82 3.36 -10.65
CA PRO A 43 1.51 4.32 -11.69
C PRO A 43 2.78 4.75 -12.44
N ASP A 44 2.67 4.91 -13.76
CA ASP A 44 3.67 5.63 -14.55
C ASP A 44 3.36 7.14 -14.53
N LEU A 45 4.29 7.93 -14.01
CA LEU A 45 4.17 9.38 -13.89
C LEU A 45 4.92 10.14 -14.99
N SER A 46 5.49 9.45 -15.98
CA SER A 46 6.34 10.06 -17.02
C SER A 46 5.60 11.15 -17.80
N ARG A 47 4.32 10.93 -18.15
CA ARG A 47 3.52 11.91 -18.91
C ARG A 47 3.25 13.20 -18.13
N ILE A 48 2.84 13.08 -16.86
CA ILE A 48 2.53 14.26 -16.03
C ILE A 48 3.80 15.00 -15.63
N HIS A 49 4.90 14.26 -15.41
CA HIS A 49 6.21 14.85 -15.18
C HIS A 49 6.68 15.67 -16.39
N ALA A 50 6.57 15.12 -17.61
CA ALA A 50 6.98 15.81 -18.83
C ALA A 50 6.13 17.07 -19.12
N LEU A 51 4.83 17.03 -18.83
CA LEU A 51 3.91 18.13 -19.14
C LEU A 51 3.92 19.24 -18.09
N LEU A 52 4.07 18.89 -16.80
CA LEU A 52 3.85 19.81 -15.68
C LEU A 52 5.02 19.87 -14.69
N GLY A 53 6.09 19.10 -14.90
CA GLY A 53 7.18 18.96 -13.94
C GLY A 53 6.76 18.27 -12.64
N TYR A 54 5.61 17.59 -12.63
CA TYR A 54 5.06 16.99 -11.42
C TYR A 54 6.00 15.91 -10.87
N GLN A 55 6.17 15.92 -9.55
CA GLN A 55 6.82 14.87 -8.78
C GLN A 55 6.00 14.64 -7.50
N PRO A 56 5.90 13.38 -7.00
CA PRO A 56 5.29 13.09 -5.71
C PRO A 56 5.93 13.92 -4.60
N LYS A 57 5.11 14.53 -3.74
CA LYS A 57 5.56 15.39 -2.65
C LYS A 57 5.57 14.72 -1.27
N HIS A 58 4.89 13.59 -1.15
CA HIS A 58 4.76 12.83 0.08
C HIS A 58 5.28 11.43 -0.15
N THR A 59 6.09 10.96 0.79
CA THR A 59 6.50 9.57 0.92
C THR A 59 5.41 8.75 1.60
N LEU A 60 5.53 7.43 1.55
CA LEU A 60 4.70 6.51 2.30
C LEU A 60 4.80 6.77 3.80
N GLU A 61 5.99 7.13 4.29
CA GLU A 61 6.20 7.44 5.70
C GLU A 61 5.41 8.70 6.11
N ASP A 62 5.48 9.76 5.30
CA ASP A 62 4.69 11.00 5.53
C ASP A 62 3.19 10.68 5.58
N ILE A 63 2.71 9.84 4.66
CA ILE A 63 1.28 9.47 4.58
C ILE A 63 0.86 8.63 5.80
N LEU A 64 1.73 7.74 6.28
CA LEU A 64 1.44 6.91 7.46
C LEU A 64 1.45 7.71 8.78
N GLU A 65 2.08 8.89 8.81
CA GLU A 65 2.09 9.78 9.97
C GLU A 65 0.95 10.80 9.98
N ASP A 66 0.36 11.11 8.82
CA ASP A 66 -0.73 12.07 8.67
C ASP A 66 -2.09 11.53 9.18
N VAL A 67 -2.27 10.21 9.24
CA VAL A 67 -3.50 9.53 9.65
C VAL A 67 -3.50 9.20 11.13
#